data_AF-A0A7S3SBI4-F1
#
_entry.id   AF-A0A7S3SBI4-F1
#
_cell.length_a   1.000
_cell.length_b   1.000
_cell.length_c   1.000
_cell.angle_alpha   90.00
_cell.angle_beta   90.00
_cell.angle_gamma   90.00
#
_symmetry.space_group_name_H-M   'P 1'
#
loop_
_entity.id
_entity.type
_entity.pdbx_description
1 polymer ?
#
loop_
_entity_poly.entity_id
_entity_poly.type
_entity_poly.pdbx_seq_one_letter_code
_entity_poly.pdbx_strand_id
1 'polypeptide(L)'
;LQDLRVLLSQVQKCHNIALLLTKNVLTRPWCLVEIVTALRYGIPIIPVSVQKNDCEFKIPDREFYDNLAKGKVLSDLHMDVLKQADVTLEAVVEALREVFQKITV
;
A
#
# COMPACT_ATOMS: atom_id res chain seq x y z
N LEU A 1 -12.76 -7.01 6.76
CA LEU A 1 -11.82 -8.14 6.64
C LEU A 1 -11.33 -8.46 8.05
N GLN A 2 -11.66 -9.63 8.59
CA GLN A 2 -11.36 -9.99 9.99
C GLN A 2 -10.15 -10.92 10.15
N ASP A 3 -9.66 -11.55 9.07
CA ASP A 3 -8.48 -12.43 9.12
C ASP A 3 -7.45 -12.03 8.05
N LEU A 4 -6.28 -11.63 8.54
CA LEU A 4 -5.13 -11.22 7.74
C LEU A 4 -4.58 -12.36 6.88
N ARG A 5 -4.65 -13.61 7.34
CA ARG A 5 -4.16 -14.78 6.59
C ARG A 5 -5.02 -15.03 5.36
N VAL A 6 -6.33 -14.85 5.49
CA VAL A 6 -7.26 -14.95 4.36
C VAL A 6 -6.92 -13.89 3.32
N LEU A 7 -6.70 -12.64 3.75
CA LEU A 7 -6.30 -11.54 2.87
C LEU A 7 -5.03 -11.87 2.08
N LEU A 8 -3.96 -12.27 2.77
CA LEU A 8 -2.69 -12.65 2.14
C LEU A 8 -2.86 -13.80 1.14
N SER A 9 -3.64 -14.82 1.52
CA SER A 9 -3.92 -15.97 0.66
C SER A 9 -4.71 -15.61 -0.60
N GLN A 10 -5.55 -14.57 -0.53
CA GLN A 10 -6.32 -14.09 -1.67
C GLN A 10 -5.43 -13.31 -2.62
N VAL A 11 -4.58 -12.42 -2.09
CA VAL A 11 -3.59 -11.68 -2.88
C VAL A 11 -2.73 -12.63 -3.69
N GLN A 12 -2.18 -13.68 -3.07
CA GLN A 12 -1.29 -14.65 -3.74
C GLN A 12 -1.94 -15.42 -4.89
N LYS A 13 -3.28 -15.48 -4.95
CA LYS A 13 -4.02 -16.15 -6.03
C LYS A 13 -4.39 -15.21 -7.17
N CYS A 14 -4.11 -13.92 -7.03
CA CYS A 14 -4.41 -12.92 -8.06
C CYS A 14 -3.34 -12.94 -9.16
N HIS A 15 -3.78 -12.80 -10.41
CA HIS A 15 -2.89 -12.54 -11.54
C HIS A 15 -2.46 -11.07 -11.62
N ASN A 16 -3.32 -10.16 -11.16
CA ASN A 16 -3.10 -8.72 -11.12
C ASN A 16 -3.89 -8.11 -9.96
N ILE A 17 -3.46 -6.96 -9.46
CA ILE A 17 -4.18 -6.17 -8.45
C ILE A 17 -4.43 -4.77 -8.98
N ALA A 18 -5.69 -4.31 -8.93
CA ALA A 18 -6.04 -2.93 -9.21
C ALA A 18 -5.95 -2.10 -7.93
N LEU A 19 -5.04 -1.11 -7.90
CA LEU A 19 -4.92 -0.16 -6.80
C LEU A 19 -5.72 1.09 -7.12
N LEU A 20 -6.91 1.22 -6.52
CA LEU A 20 -7.75 2.40 -6.70
C LEU A 20 -7.13 3.59 -5.96
N LEU A 21 -6.73 4.61 -6.72
CA LEU A 21 -6.09 5.81 -6.22
C LEU A 21 -7.13 6.75 -5.61
N THR A 22 -7.58 6.44 -4.40
CA THR A 22 -8.52 7.23 -3.61
C THR A 22 -7.87 7.80 -2.36
N LYS A 23 -8.48 8.82 -1.76
CA LYS A 23 -8.03 9.40 -0.49
C LYS A 23 -7.73 8.32 0.56
N ASN A 24 -6.60 8.46 1.26
CA ASN A 24 -6.14 7.60 2.35
C ASN A 24 -5.81 6.13 1.99
N VAL A 25 -5.85 5.71 0.71
CA VAL A 25 -5.53 4.31 0.36
C VAL A 25 -4.12 3.90 0.83
N LEU A 26 -3.15 4.84 0.78
CA LEU A 26 -1.76 4.64 1.23
C LEU A 26 -1.56 4.78 2.74
N THR A 27 -2.62 4.98 3.53
CA THR A 27 -2.55 5.03 4.99
C THR A 27 -3.42 3.95 5.65
N ARG A 28 -4.13 3.14 4.84
CA ARG A 28 -4.89 1.98 5.32
C ARG A 28 -3.95 0.79 5.47
N PRO A 29 -3.78 0.23 6.68
CA PRO A 29 -2.78 -0.81 6.93
C PRO A 29 -3.00 -2.05 6.07
N TRP A 30 -4.25 -2.47 5.88
CA TRP A 30 -4.59 -3.62 5.04
C TRP A 30 -4.17 -3.42 3.58
N CYS A 31 -4.38 -2.23 3.02
CA CYS A 31 -3.97 -1.92 1.66
C CYS A 31 -2.44 -1.93 1.52
N LEU A 32 -1.72 -1.42 2.53
CA LEU A 32 -0.26 -1.47 2.55
C LEU A 32 0.26 -2.91 2.61
N VAL A 33 -0.38 -3.77 3.41
CA VAL A 33 -0.07 -5.20 3.44
C VAL A 33 -0.32 -5.84 2.06
N GLU A 34 -1.46 -5.58 1.43
CA GLU A 34 -1.78 -6.11 0.09
C GLU A 34 -0.74 -5.69 -0.95
N ILE A 35 -0.31 -4.42 -0.93
CA ILE A 35 0.70 -3.87 -1.84
C ILE A 35 2.05 -4.58 -1.63
N VAL A 36 2.54 -4.65 -0.39
CA VAL A 36 3.81 -5.32 -0.07
C VAL A 36 3.76 -6.79 -0.46
N THR A 37 2.64 -7.46 -0.18
CA THR A 37 2.45 -8.88 -0.51
C THR A 37 2.47 -9.08 -2.01
N ALA A 38 1.72 -8.28 -2.77
CA ALA A 38 1.67 -8.38 -4.22
C ALA A 38 3.07 -8.28 -4.84
N LEU A 39 3.89 -7.31 -4.42
CA LEU A 39 5.25 -7.15 -4.91
C LEU A 39 6.16 -8.33 -4.51
N ARG A 40 6.10 -8.81 -3.26
CA ARG A 40 6.87 -9.99 -2.81
C ARG A 40 6.61 -11.23 -3.66
N TYR A 41 5.38 -11.38 -4.17
CA TYR A 41 4.97 -12.50 -5.02
C TYR A 41 5.04 -12.21 -6.52
N GLY A 42 5.57 -11.05 -6.93
CA GLY A 42 5.70 -10.67 -8.33
C GLY A 42 4.36 -10.41 -9.03
N ILE A 43 3.31 -10.08 -8.28
CA ILE A 43 1.97 -9.82 -8.80
C ILE A 43 1.92 -8.36 -9.27
N PRO A 44 1.61 -8.10 -10.56
CA PRO A 44 1.48 -6.75 -11.07
C PRO A 44 0.41 -5.95 -10.34
N ILE A 45 0.78 -4.75 -9.90
CA ILE A 45 -0.15 -3.75 -9.36
C ILE A 45 -0.41 -2.71 -10.45
N ILE A 46 -1.69 -2.49 -10.76
CA ILE A 46 -2.17 -1.54 -11.76
C ILE A 46 -2.82 -0.37 -11.00
N PRO A 47 -2.15 0.80 -10.92
CA PRO A 47 -2.73 2.01 -10.35
C PRO A 47 -3.90 2.49 -11.23
N VAL A 48 -5.06 2.69 -10.62
CA VAL A 48 -6.26 3.18 -11.30
C VAL A 48 -6.64 4.53 -10.73
N SER A 49 -6.46 5.58 -11.52
CA SER A 49 -6.89 6.92 -11.16
C SER A 49 -8.42 6.99 -11.08
N VAL A 50 -8.94 7.41 -9.93
CA VAL A 50 -10.38 7.58 -9.71
C VAL A 50 -10.69 9.07 -9.70
N GLN A 51 -11.43 9.54 -10.70
CA GLN A 51 -11.88 10.94 -10.75
C GLN A 51 -13.28 11.05 -10.16
N LYS A 52 -13.37 11.72 -9.02
CA LYS A 52 -14.63 12.10 -8.37
C LYS A 52 -14.48 13.52 -7.84
N ASN A 53 -15.51 14.35 -8.00
CA ASN A 53 -15.56 15.67 -7.39
C ASN A 53 -15.24 15.56 -5.89
N ASP A 54 -14.32 16.38 -5.40
CA ASP A 54 -13.82 16.43 -4.02
C ASP A 54 -13.03 15.21 -3.50
N CYS A 55 -12.59 14.31 -4.39
CA CYS A 55 -11.73 13.19 -4.03
C CYS A 55 -10.45 13.19 -4.89
N GLU A 56 -9.45 13.93 -4.43
CA GLU A 56 -8.13 13.97 -5.08
C GLU A 56 -7.16 13.03 -4.36
N PHE A 57 -6.59 12.09 -5.12
CA PHE A 57 -5.45 11.31 -4.68
C PHE A 57 -4.16 12.06 -4.99
N LYS A 58 -3.31 12.24 -3.98
CA LYS A 58 -1.98 12.83 -4.14
C LYS A 58 -0.96 11.71 -4.28
N ILE A 59 -0.18 11.77 -5.36
CA ILE A 59 0.97 10.88 -5.55
C ILE A 59 1.95 11.13 -4.38
N PRO A 60 2.44 10.08 -3.71
CA PRO A 60 3.35 10.24 -2.58
C PRO A 60 4.65 10.91 -3.01
N ASP A 61 5.04 11.96 -2.29
CA ASP A 61 6.27 12.71 -2.50
C ASP A 61 7.35 12.33 -1.47
N ARG A 62 8.50 13.00 -1.53
CA ARG A 62 9.62 12.76 -0.61
C ARG A 62 9.22 12.96 0.85
N GLU A 63 8.45 14.00 1.15
CA GLU A 63 8.03 14.30 2.52
C GLU A 63 7.13 13.19 3.08
N PHE A 64 6.20 12.70 2.26
CA PHE A 64 5.36 11.55 2.61
C PHE A 64 6.21 10.32 2.95
N TYR A 65 7.19 9.96 2.12
CA TYR A 65 8.06 8.81 2.38
C TYR A 65 8.90 9.00 3.65
N ASP A 66 9.45 10.19 3.89
CA ASP A 66 10.24 10.49 5.08
C ASP A 66 9.39 10.41 6.35
N ASN A 67 8.15 10.88 6.30
CA ASN A 67 7.20 10.78 7.42
C ASN A 67 6.72 9.35 7.66
N LEU A 68 6.50 8.57 6.61
CA LEU A 68 6.11 7.17 6.70
C LEU A 68 7.23 6.32 7.32
N ALA A 69 8.47 6.51 6.87
CA ALA A 69 9.64 5.82 7.42
C ALA A 69 9.86 6.13 8.92
N LYS A 70 9.50 7.34 9.36
CA LYS A 70 9.54 7.75 10.77
C LYS A 70 8.33 7.28 11.59
N GLY A 71 7.39 6.54 10.99
CA GLY A 71 6.17 6.08 11.66
C GLY A 71 5.16 7.19 11.97
N LYS A 72 5.27 8.37 11.36
CA LYS A 72 4.39 9.52 11.65
C LYS A 72 3.05 9.50 10.92
N VAL A 73 2.93 8.63 9.92
CA VAL A 73 1.75 8.53 9.03
C VAL A 73 0.72 7.52 9.54
N LEU A 74 1.17 6.50 10.28
CA LEU A 74 0.36 5.39 10.76
C LEU A 74 0.18 5.47 12.27
N SER A 75 -1.01 5.09 12.76
CA SER A 75 -1.27 4.96 14.20
C SER A 75 -0.65 3.67 14.75
N ASP A 76 -0.51 3.55 16.07
CA ASP A 76 -0.02 2.32 16.71
C ASP A 76 -0.87 1.10 16.31
N LEU A 77 -2.18 1.27 16.20
CA LEU A 77 -3.08 0.21 15.74
C LEU A 77 -2.77 -0.23 14.30
N HIS A 78 -2.44 0.70 13.42
CA HIS A 78 -2.05 0.37 12.04
C HIS A 78 -0.70 -0.37 12.01
N MET A 79 0.23 0.02 12.88
CA MET A 79 1.53 -0.62 13.02
C MET A 79 1.40 -2.07 13.49
N ASP A 80 0.46 -2.37 14.38
CA ASP A 80 0.22 -3.74 14.83
C ASP A 80 -0.30 -4.65 13.71
N VAL A 81 -1.12 -4.12 12.79
CA VAL A 81 -1.57 -4.88 11.61
C VAL A 81 -0.38 -5.22 10.69
N LEU A 82 0.55 -4.28 10.48
CA LEU A 82 1.75 -4.53 9.68
C LEU A 82 2.62 -5.63 10.32
N LYS A 83 2.83 -5.56 11.64
CA LYS A 83 3.59 -6.58 12.39
C LYS A 83 2.96 -7.96 12.31
N GLN A 84 1.62 -8.05 12.44
CA GLN A 84 0.90 -9.33 12.29
C GLN A 84 1.06 -9.93 10.89
N ALA A 85 1.33 -9.10 9.87
CA ALA A 85 1.54 -9.51 8.49
C ALA A 85 3.01 -9.81 8.14
N ASP A 86 3.94 -9.68 9.09
CA ASP A 86 5.38 -9.69 8.82
C ASP A 86 5.80 -8.64 7.76
N VAL A 87 5.24 -7.43 7.90
CA VAL A 87 5.51 -6.27 7.05
C VAL A 87 6.17 -5.17 7.88
N THR A 88 7.34 -4.70 7.45
CA THR A 88 8.07 -3.59 8.07
C THR A 88 7.76 -2.26 7.37
N LEU A 89 8.03 -1.12 8.03
CA LEU A 89 7.84 0.20 7.41
C LEU A 89 8.75 0.40 6.20
N GLU A 90 9.97 -0.12 6.28
CA GLU A 90 10.94 -0.09 5.19
C GLU A 90 10.38 -0.81 3.97
N ALA A 91 9.83 -2.02 4.15
CA ALA A 91 9.20 -2.77 3.08
C ALA A 91 8.00 -2.03 2.47
N VAL A 92 7.21 -1.32 3.29
CA VAL A 92 6.11 -0.48 2.78
C VAL A 92 6.66 0.67 1.94
N VAL A 93 7.67 1.39 2.43
CA VAL A 93 8.26 2.53 1.71
C VAL A 93 8.85 2.09 0.37
N GLU A 94 9.60 0.98 0.36
CA GLU A 94 10.15 0.38 -0.86
C GLU A 94 9.05 -0.02 -1.83
N ALA A 95 8.01 -0.70 -1.34
CA ALA A 95 6.89 -1.14 -2.15
C ALA A 95 6.15 0.02 -2.80
N LEU A 96 5.85 1.07 -2.04
CA LEU A 96 5.20 2.26 -2.57
C LEU A 96 6.09 2.97 -3.60
N ARG A 97 7.39 3.08 -3.35
CA ARG A 97 8.33 3.63 -4.33
C ARG A 97 8.31 2.82 -5.62
N GLU A 98 8.33 1.49 -5.56
CA GLU A 98 8.30 0.66 -6.76
C GLU A 98 7.01 0.85 -7.56
N VAL A 99 5.85 0.91 -6.87
CA VAL A 99 4.55 1.14 -7.52
C VAL A 99 4.51 2.48 -8.25
N PHE A 100 5.00 3.55 -7.62
CA PHE A 100 4.87 4.91 -8.16
C PHE A 100 6.08 5.38 -8.99
N GLN A 101 7.25 4.74 -8.91
CA GLN A 101 8.39 5.00 -9.82
C GLN A 101 8.09 4.55 -11.25
N LYS A 102 7.31 3.49 -11.44
CA LYS A 102 6.92 2.97 -12.77
C LYS A 102 6.01 3.92 -13.57
N ILE A 103 5.55 5.02 -12.96
CA ILE A 103 4.59 5.96 -13.54
C ILE A 103 5.25 7.28 -13.98
N THR A 104 6.46 7.58 -13.49
CA THR A 104 7.16 8.83 -13.79
C THR A 104 8.05 8.64 -15.02
N VAL A 105 7.48 8.88 -16.21
CA VAL A 105 8.19 9.03 -17.49
C VAL A 105 8.19 10.51 -17.88
#